data_AF-A0A3A6EEE8-F1
#
_entry.id   AF-A0A3A6EEE8-F1
#
_cell.length_a   1.000
_cell.length_b   1.000
_cell.length_c   1.000
_cell.angle_alpha   90.00
_cell.angle_beta   90.00
_cell.angle_gamma   90.00
#
_symmetry.space_group_name_H-M   'P 1'
#
loop_
_entity.id
_entity.type
_entity.pdbx_description
1 polymer ?
#
loop_
_entity_poly.entity_id
_entity_poly.type
_entity_poly.pdbx_seq_one_letter_code
_entity_poly.pdbx_strand_id
1 'polypeptide(L)'
;MSKYYDIQMTLEKDREALENLRQKINPASPQLTGMPHTPGVRDKVADLAVELADMDERVRWLEEQAAEEKPKVEAYCKSIMDARLYLIFRLRFVRCYSWAEVAGALGKCYTEAGVSRMAYNYLESH
;
A
#
# COMPACT_ATOMS: atom_id res chain seq x y z
N MET A 1 -12.80 6.54 8.41
CA MET A 1 -12.48 5.19 7.88
C MET A 1 -11.23 5.12 7.02
N SER A 2 -11.00 6.07 6.09
CA SER A 2 -10.01 5.89 5.01
C SER A 2 -8.54 5.84 5.47
N LYS A 3 -8.18 6.38 6.64
CA LYS A 3 -6.78 6.54 7.06
C LYS A 3 -5.92 5.28 6.91
N TYR A 4 -6.36 4.13 7.45
CA TYR A 4 -5.59 2.88 7.29
C TYR A 4 -5.49 2.44 5.83
N TYR A 5 -6.57 2.54 5.07
CA TYR A 5 -6.57 2.22 3.64
C TYR A 5 -5.60 3.11 2.85
N ASP A 6 -5.60 4.42 3.12
CA ASP A 6 -4.71 5.39 2.46
C ASP A 6 -3.24 5.12 2.80
N ILE A 7 -2.95 4.75 4.06
CA ILE A 7 -1.62 4.34 4.50
C ILE A 7 -1.18 3.07 3.75
N GLN A 8 -2.06 2.06 3.65
CA GLN A 8 -1.74 0.82 2.92
C GLN A 8 -1.46 1.08 1.44
N MET A 9 -2.24 1.95 0.80
CA MET A 9 -2.02 2.33 -0.59
C MET A 9 -0.74 3.10 -0.81
N THR A 10 -0.34 3.92 0.17
CA THR A 10 0.96 4.60 0.16
C THR A 10 2.09 3.60 0.35
N LEU A 11 1.97 2.69 1.31
CA LEU A 11 2.96 1.63 1.57
C LEU A 11 3.21 0.73 0.35
N GLU A 12 2.16 0.37 -0.39
CA GLU A 12 2.30 -0.44 -1.60
C GLU A 12 3.16 0.27 -2.65
N LYS A 13 2.88 1.55 -2.92
CA LYS A 13 3.65 2.39 -3.84
C LYS A 13 5.09 2.62 -3.37
N ASP A 14 5.26 2.93 -2.08
CA ASP A 14 6.58 3.21 -1.52
C ASP A 14 7.45 1.95 -1.55
N ARG A 15 6.89 0.76 -1.25
CA ARG A 15 7.60 -0.53 -1.37
C ARG A 15 7.96 -0.87 -2.83
N GLU A 16 7.06 -0.62 -3.77
CA GLU A 16 7.34 -0.82 -5.20
C GLU A 16 8.48 0.10 -5.68
N ALA A 17 8.43 1.38 -5.31
CA ALA A 17 9.48 2.35 -5.64
C ALA A 17 10.83 1.95 -5.01
N LEU A 18 10.82 1.48 -3.77
CA LEU A 18 12.01 1.05 -3.04
C LEU A 18 12.63 -0.20 -3.67
N GLU A 19 11.82 -1.19 -4.07
CA GLU A 19 12.29 -2.38 -4.79
C GLU A 19 12.92 -2.00 -6.14
N ASN A 20 12.29 -1.09 -6.89
CA ASN A 20 12.83 -0.58 -8.14
C ASN A 20 14.18 0.14 -7.95
N LEU A 21 14.37 0.86 -6.85
CA LEU A 21 15.65 1.49 -6.51
C LEU A 21 16.71 0.45 -6.14
N ARG A 22 16.36 -0.57 -5.33
CA ARG A 22 17.26 -1.68 -4.98
C ARG A 22 17.77 -2.41 -6.22
N GLN A 23 16.91 -2.65 -7.20
CA GLN A 23 17.30 -3.29 -8.46
C GLN A 23 18.29 -2.46 -9.28
N LYS A 24 18.16 -1.13 -9.30
CA LYS A 24 19.08 -0.23 -10.01
C LYS A 24 20.48 -0.18 -9.38
N ILE A 25 20.57 -0.41 -8.06
CA ILE A 25 21.84 -0.44 -7.32
C ILE A 25 22.54 -1.80 -7.50
N ASN A 26 21.78 -2.87 -7.80
CA ASN A 26 22.34 -4.21 -7.94
C ASN A 26 23.20 -4.33 -9.21
N PRO A 27 24.51 -4.62 -9.12
CA PRO A 27 25.40 -4.68 -10.27
C PRO A 27 25.25 -6.02 -11.01
N ALA A 28 24.06 -6.33 -11.51
CA ALA A 28 23.84 -7.46 -12.41
C ALA A 28 24.10 -7.01 -13.86
N SER A 29 25.36 -6.71 -14.18
CA SER A 29 25.86 -6.68 -15.55
C SER A 29 27.18 -7.46 -15.59
N PRO A 30 27.41 -8.34 -16.58
CA PRO A 30 28.64 -9.11 -16.67
C PRO A 30 29.82 -8.13 -16.74
N GLN A 31 30.74 -8.26 -15.78
CA GLN A 31 32.01 -7.54 -15.79
C GLN A 31 32.84 -8.02 -16.98
N LEU A 32 32.75 -7.31 -18.11
CA LEU A 32 33.80 -7.32 -19.11
C LEU A 32 34.94 -6.47 -18.53
N THR A 33 35.85 -7.17 -17.85
CA THR A 33 37.04 -6.61 -17.23
C THR A 33 37.95 -5.96 -18.28
N GLY A 34 38.00 -4.63 -18.26
CA GLY A 34 38.98 -3.79 -18.95
C GLY A 34 38.87 -2.35 -18.44
N MET A 35 39.56 -2.06 -17.33
CA MET A 35 39.64 -0.77 -16.60
C MET A 35 39.67 0.49 -17.50
N PRO A 36 39.08 1.63 -17.06
CA PRO A 36 39.67 2.45 -15.99
C PRO A 36 38.71 2.90 -14.88
N HIS A 37 39.26 3.11 -13.68
CA HIS A 37 38.60 3.73 -12.53
C HIS A 37 38.19 5.16 -12.86
N THR A 38 36.90 5.39 -13.08
CA THR A 38 36.29 6.72 -13.06
C THR A 38 35.89 7.07 -11.61
N PRO A 39 36.37 8.20 -11.04
CA PRO A 39 36.02 8.62 -9.68
C PRO A 39 34.52 8.84 -9.44
N GLY A 40 33.73 9.09 -10.48
CA GLY A 40 32.31 9.48 -10.35
C GLY A 40 31.27 8.36 -10.19
N VAL A 41 31.67 7.08 -10.20
CA VAL A 41 30.72 5.97 -9.95
C VAL A 41 30.44 5.82 -8.45
N ARG A 42 31.44 6.13 -7.61
CA ARG A 42 31.34 5.95 -6.16
C ARG A 42 30.38 6.95 -5.51
N ASP A 43 30.40 8.19 -5.98
CA ASP A 43 29.53 9.26 -5.44
C ASP A 43 28.05 8.99 -5.75
N LYS A 44 27.73 8.54 -6.98
CA LYS A 44 26.34 8.19 -7.36
C LYS A 44 25.76 7.03 -6.57
N VAL A 45 26.57 6.01 -6.25
CA VAL A 45 26.11 4.88 -5.43
C VAL A 45 25.93 5.29 -3.97
N ALA A 46 26.77 6.19 -3.46
CA ALA A 46 26.63 6.74 -2.11
C ALA A 46 25.36 7.60 -1.96
N ASP A 47 25.10 8.49 -2.93
CA ASP A 47 23.87 9.31 -2.94
C ASP A 47 22.61 8.43 -2.97
N LEU A 48 22.60 7.37 -3.80
CA LEU A 48 21.50 6.42 -3.85
C LEU A 48 21.31 5.61 -2.56
N ALA A 49 22.38 5.36 -1.81
CA ALA A 49 22.30 4.65 -0.53
C ALA A 49 21.65 5.51 0.56
N VAL A 50 21.87 6.83 0.55
CA VAL A 50 21.21 7.77 1.46
C VAL A 50 19.71 7.83 1.17
N GLU A 51 19.32 7.98 -0.09
CA GLU A 51 17.91 8.00 -0.50
C GLU A 51 17.20 6.67 -0.16
N LEU A 52 17.89 5.54 -0.31
CA LEU A 52 17.33 4.23 0.05
C LEU A 52 17.06 4.13 1.56
N ALA A 53 17.98 4.64 2.39
CA ALA A 53 17.82 4.64 3.84
C ALA A 53 16.65 5.52 4.31
N ASP A 54 16.49 6.71 3.71
CA ASP A 54 15.36 7.61 4.00
C ASP A 54 14.02 6.97 3.61
N MET A 55 13.95 6.34 2.42
CA MET A 55 12.76 5.61 2.00
C MET A 55 12.43 4.41 2.89
N ASP A 56 13.44 3.64 3.34
CA ASP A 56 13.25 2.54 4.28
C ASP A 56 12.72 3.05 5.63
N GLU A 57 13.19 4.20 6.13
CA GLU A 57 12.68 4.83 7.36
C GLU A 57 11.23 5.28 7.19
N ARG A 58 10.90 5.92 6.07
CA ARG A 58 9.53 6.32 5.74
C ARG A 58 8.58 5.13 5.69
N VAL A 59 8.98 4.02 5.06
CA VAL A 59 8.18 2.79 4.99
C VAL A 59 7.94 2.25 6.40
N ARG A 60 8.97 2.16 7.24
CA ARG A 60 8.82 1.71 8.64
C ARG A 60 7.84 2.58 9.43
N TRP A 61 7.97 3.90 9.32
CA TRP A 61 7.07 4.83 9.99
C TRP A 61 5.61 4.63 9.55
N LEU A 62 5.38 4.45 8.24
CA LEU A 62 4.04 4.16 7.71
C LEU A 62 3.51 2.79 8.17
N GLU A 63 4.36 1.77 8.28
CA GLU A 63 3.98 0.45 8.81
C GLU A 63 3.53 0.54 10.27
N GLU A 64 4.23 1.31 11.10
CA GLU A 64 3.85 1.56 12.49
C GLU A 64 2.51 2.29 12.58
N GLN A 65 2.31 3.34 11.77
CA GLN A 65 1.03 4.05 11.70
C GLN A 65 -0.10 3.13 11.22
N ALA A 66 0.16 2.24 10.26
CA ALA A 66 -0.81 1.24 9.82
C ALA A 66 -1.17 0.27 10.95
N ALA A 67 -0.18 -0.19 11.71
CA ALA A 67 -0.40 -1.10 12.84
C ALA A 67 -1.26 -0.46 13.94
N GLU A 68 -1.10 0.85 14.18
CA GLU A 68 -1.92 1.59 15.13
C GLU A 68 -3.36 1.81 14.64
N GLU A 69 -3.54 2.11 13.35
CA GLU A 69 -4.85 2.45 12.77
C GLU A 69 -5.71 1.22 12.45
N LYS A 70 -5.09 0.10 12.08
CA LYS A 70 -5.79 -1.14 11.74
C LYS A 70 -6.82 -1.58 12.78
N PRO A 71 -6.50 -1.70 14.08
CA PRO A 71 -7.48 -2.14 15.07
C PRO A 71 -8.66 -1.16 15.20
N LYS A 72 -8.46 0.15 14.96
CA LYS A 72 -9.53 1.15 14.99
C LYS A 72 -10.53 0.91 13.85
N VAL A 73 -10.04 0.63 12.64
CA VAL A 73 -10.89 0.31 11.49
C VAL A 73 -11.58 -1.05 11.66
N GLU A 74 -10.87 -2.05 12.19
CA GLU A 74 -11.46 -3.37 12.48
C GLU A 74 -12.57 -3.28 13.55
N ALA A 75 -12.37 -2.49 14.60
CA ALA A 75 -13.37 -2.26 15.64
C ALA A 75 -14.62 -1.59 15.08
N TYR A 76 -14.45 -0.55 14.25
CA TYR A 76 -15.59 0.07 13.58
C TYR A 76 -16.32 -0.90 12.66
N CYS A 77 -15.60 -1.71 11.88
CA CYS A 77 -16.27 -2.72 11.05
C CYS A 77 -17.14 -3.62 11.94
N LYS A 78 -16.62 -4.10 13.08
CA LYS A 78 -17.36 -4.96 14.02
C LYS A 78 -18.61 -4.29 14.63
N SER A 79 -18.70 -2.96 14.67
CA SER A 79 -19.92 -2.29 15.15
C SER A 79 -21.03 -2.21 14.10
N ILE A 80 -20.75 -2.50 12.83
CA ILE A 80 -21.75 -2.54 11.76
C ILE A 80 -22.61 -3.80 11.94
N MET A 81 -23.90 -3.61 12.24
CA MET A 81 -24.84 -4.73 12.46
C MET A 81 -25.28 -5.42 11.17
N ASP A 82 -25.39 -4.69 10.06
CA ASP A 82 -25.76 -5.27 8.76
C ASP A 82 -24.59 -6.13 8.25
N ALA A 83 -24.82 -7.45 8.15
CA ALA A 83 -23.78 -8.42 7.79
C ALA A 83 -23.17 -8.19 6.40
N ARG A 84 -23.94 -7.64 5.46
CA ARG A 84 -23.48 -7.34 4.11
C ARG A 84 -22.61 -6.08 4.10
N LEU A 85 -23.01 -5.02 4.80
CA LEU A 85 -22.19 -3.82 4.98
C LEU A 85 -20.94 -4.14 5.78
N TYR A 86 -21.03 -4.95 6.83
CA TYR A 86 -19.86 -5.46 7.56
C TYR A 86 -18.83 -6.09 6.60
N LEU A 87 -19.28 -6.98 5.71
CA LEU A 87 -18.41 -7.64 4.75
C LEU A 87 -17.83 -6.66 3.73
N ILE A 88 -18.64 -5.75 3.17
CA ILE A 88 -18.19 -4.69 2.25
C ILE A 88 -17.07 -3.86 2.89
N PHE A 89 -17.28 -3.38 4.12
CA PHE A 89 -16.30 -2.54 4.81
C PHE A 89 -15.03 -3.31 5.16
N ARG A 90 -15.14 -4.57 5.60
CA ARG A 90 -13.97 -5.39 5.89
C ARG A 90 -13.14 -5.65 4.65
N LEU A 91 -13.76 -5.98 3.52
CA LEU A 91 -13.03 -6.18 2.26
C LEU A 91 -12.41 -4.87 1.76
N ARG A 92 -13.18 -3.78 1.75
CA ARG A 92 -12.71 -2.49 1.25
C ARG A 92 -11.61 -1.88 2.13
N PHE A 93 -11.88 -1.72 3.42
CA PHE A 93 -11.06 -0.87 4.30
C PHE A 93 -10.08 -1.65 5.18
N VAL A 94 -10.28 -2.96 5.39
CA VAL A 94 -9.32 -3.78 6.16
C VAL A 94 -8.44 -4.62 5.23
N ARG A 95 -9.04 -5.24 4.20
CA ARG A 95 -8.32 -6.03 3.19
C ARG A 95 -7.82 -5.21 2.01
N CYS A 96 -8.20 -3.93 1.94
CA CYS A 96 -7.76 -2.98 0.91
C CYS A 96 -8.12 -3.39 -0.53
N TYR A 97 -9.21 -4.14 -0.71
CA TYR A 97 -9.67 -4.53 -2.05
C TYR A 97 -10.22 -3.30 -2.79
N SER A 98 -10.01 -3.26 -4.11
CA SER A 98 -10.72 -2.36 -5.01
C SER A 98 -12.22 -2.62 -4.98
N TRP A 99 -13.04 -1.64 -5.37
CA TRP A 99 -14.49 -1.84 -5.42
C TRP A 99 -14.91 -2.93 -6.41
N ALA A 100 -14.16 -3.10 -7.51
CA ALA A 100 -14.33 -4.20 -8.44
C ALA A 100 -14.10 -5.56 -7.79
N GLU A 101 -13.02 -5.71 -7.01
CA GLU A 101 -12.74 -6.95 -6.25
C GLU A 101 -13.78 -7.20 -5.15
N VAL A 102 -14.24 -6.15 -4.46
CA VAL A 102 -15.34 -6.27 -3.47
C VAL A 102 -16.61 -6.78 -4.14
N ALA A 103 -17.01 -6.19 -5.27
CA ALA A 103 -18.18 -6.64 -6.02
C ALA A 103 -18.02 -8.08 -6.51
N GLY A 104 -16.84 -8.43 -7.04
CA GLY A 104 -16.51 -9.80 -7.46
C GLY A 104 -16.61 -10.81 -6.32
N ALA A 105 -16.14 -10.46 -5.12
CA ALA A 105 -16.20 -11.31 -3.94
C ALA A 105 -17.65 -11.52 -3.41
N LEU A 106 -18.54 -10.54 -3.60
CA LEU A 106 -19.95 -10.66 -3.22
C LEU A 106 -20.81 -11.40 -4.26
N GLY A 107 -20.32 -11.50 -5.50
CA GLY A 107 -20.94 -12.28 -6.57
C GLY A 107 -21.66 -11.42 -7.63
N LYS A 108 -22.21 -12.11 -8.65
CA LYS A 108 -22.67 -11.52 -9.93
C LYS A 108 -23.78 -10.48 -9.83
N CYS A 109 -24.48 -10.38 -8.70
CA CYS A 109 -25.54 -9.39 -8.47
C CYS A 109 -25.02 -8.03 -8.00
N TYR A 110 -23.71 -7.90 -7.74
CA TYR A 110 -23.09 -6.68 -7.25
C TYR A 110 -22.24 -6.03 -8.34
N THR A 111 -22.32 -4.71 -8.41
CA THR A 111 -21.46 -3.88 -9.27
C THR A 111 -20.56 -3.03 -8.39
N GLU A 112 -19.39 -2.65 -8.91
CA GLU A 112 -18.46 -1.73 -8.25
C GLU A 112 -19.16 -0.44 -7.77
N ALA A 113 -19.93 0.21 -8.65
CA ALA A 113 -20.68 1.42 -8.32
C ALA A 113 -21.73 1.16 -7.23
N GLY A 114 -22.40 0.01 -7.26
CA GLY A 114 -23.40 -0.38 -6.28
C GLY A 114 -22.80 -0.54 -4.88
N VAL A 115 -21.73 -1.33 -4.74
CA VAL A 115 -21.09 -1.58 -3.43
C VAL A 115 -20.45 -0.32 -2.85
N SER A 116 -19.84 0.50 -3.71
CA SER A 116 -19.26 1.80 -3.32
C SER A 116 -20.36 2.73 -2.78
N ARG A 117 -21.46 2.87 -3.50
CA ARG A 117 -22.59 3.70 -3.08
C ARG A 117 -23.22 3.22 -1.78
N MET A 118 -23.36 1.91 -1.59
CA MET A 118 -23.85 1.35 -0.33
C MET A 118 -22.96 1.73 0.86
N ALA A 119 -21.63 1.67 0.69
CA ALA A 119 -20.70 2.00 1.74
C ALA A 119 -20.73 3.50 2.09
N TYR A 120 -20.72 4.39 1.08
CA TYR A 120 -20.75 5.83 1.33
C TYR A 120 -22.08 6.31 1.90
N ASN A 121 -23.22 5.80 1.40
CA ASN A 121 -24.52 6.11 2.00
C ASN A 121 -24.59 5.71 3.50
N TYR A 122 -23.95 4.60 3.87
CA TYR A 122 -23.87 4.19 5.27
C TYR A 122 -23.02 5.16 6.10
N LEU A 123 -21.86 5.56 5.58
CA LEU A 123 -20.97 6.56 6.22
C LEU A 123 -21.58 7.96 6.31
N GLU A 124 -22.50 8.32 5.43
CA GLU A 124 -23.21 9.61 5.51
C GLU A 124 -24.34 9.61 6.54
N SER A 125 -24.84 8.43 6.90
CA SER A 125 -25.99 8.27 7.81
C SER A 125 -25.58 7.92 9.25
N HIS A 126 -24.29 7.69 9.52
CA HIS A 126 -23.74 7.24 10.81
C HIS A 126 -22.39 7.91 11.07
#